data_AF-A0A0Q7W862-F1
#
_entry.id   AF-A0A0Q7W862-F1
#
_cell.length_a   1.000
_cell.length_b   1.000
_cell.length_c   1.000
_cell.angle_alpha   90.00
_cell.angle_beta   90.00
_cell.angle_gamma   90.00
#
_symmetry.space_group_name_H-M   'P 1'
#
loop_
_entity.id
_entity.type
_entity.pdbx_description
1 polymer ?
#
loop_
_entity_poly.entity_id
_entity_poly.type
_entity_poly.pdbx_seq_one_letter_code
_entity_poly.pdbx_strand_id
1 'polypeptide(L)'
;MARRAAARRGSSSIAPIPLGAPGVVRVLTSSQDPPQSFGVVRDEMLTEALTMTGETPDRLVRASMVHAQTPAGGNIFSTGPITFCGSLANGRGFDGTVSRFLENVVRGLRGK
;
A
#
# COMPACT_ATOMS: atom_id res chain seq x y z
N MET A 1 -6.87 -24.91 20.15
CA MET A 1 -5.48 -25.25 19.74
C MET A 1 -4.95 -24.09 18.90
N ALA A 2 -4.32 -23.09 19.53
CA ALA A 2 -3.93 -21.84 18.89
C ALA A 2 -2.54 -22.00 18.23
N ARG A 3 -2.49 -21.94 16.90
CA ARG A 3 -1.22 -21.84 16.17
C ARG A 3 -0.78 -20.37 16.16
N ARG A 4 0.21 -20.04 16.99
CA ARG A 4 0.99 -18.80 16.90
C ARG A 4 1.63 -18.72 15.53
N ALA A 5 1.17 -17.81 14.68
CA ALA A 5 1.89 -17.41 13.47
C ALA A 5 3.10 -16.57 13.89
N ALA A 6 4.28 -17.16 13.76
CA ALA A 6 5.55 -16.47 13.95
C ALA A 6 5.66 -15.32 12.95
N ALA A 7 5.75 -14.09 13.45
CA ALA A 7 6.10 -12.91 12.67
C ALA A 7 7.51 -13.10 12.09
N ARG A 8 7.61 -13.64 10.88
CA ARG A 8 8.85 -13.59 10.11
C ARG A 8 9.09 -12.12 9.79
N ARG A 9 10.20 -11.58 10.29
CA ARG A 9 10.79 -10.33 9.78
C ARG A 9 11.25 -10.59 8.34
N GLY A 10 10.30 -10.52 7.41
CA GLY A 10 10.57 -10.59 5.98
C GLY A 10 11.12 -9.25 5.53
N SER A 11 12.28 -9.27 4.87
CA SER A 11 12.75 -8.18 4.05
C SER A 11 11.62 -7.74 3.10
N SER A 12 11.07 -6.55 3.29
CA SER A 12 10.06 -5.98 2.37
C SER A 12 10.70 -5.66 1.03
N SER A 13 10.84 -6.63 0.14
CA SER A 13 10.86 -6.39 -1.30
C SER A 13 9.50 -6.86 -1.82
N ILE A 14 8.78 -6.05 -2.58
CA ILE A 14 8.87 -6.05 -4.04
C ILE A 14 8.36 -4.69 -4.55
N ALA A 15 9.18 -4.01 -5.35
CA ALA A 15 8.88 -2.77 -6.07
C ALA A 15 8.64 -3.10 -7.57
N PRO A 16 7.98 -2.25 -8.39
CA PRO A 16 8.39 -0.87 -8.57
C PRO A 16 7.26 0.16 -8.50
N ILE A 17 7.60 1.31 -7.95
CA ILE A 17 6.86 2.57 -8.07
C ILE A 17 7.99 3.54 -8.45
N PRO A 18 7.99 4.26 -9.60
CA PRO A 18 6.83 4.97 -10.17
C PRO A 18 6.76 5.12 -11.71
N LEU A 19 5.65 5.67 -12.23
CA LEU A 19 5.71 6.59 -13.38
C LEU A 19 5.30 8.00 -12.90
N GLY A 20 6.28 8.77 -12.40
CA GLY A 20 6.14 10.19 -12.07
C GLY A 20 6.17 10.61 -10.58
N ALA A 21 6.41 9.69 -9.64
CA ALA A 21 6.49 10.06 -8.22
C ALA A 21 7.73 10.93 -7.93
N PRO A 22 7.59 12.03 -7.17
CA PRO A 22 8.73 12.89 -6.85
C PRO A 22 9.63 12.25 -5.80
N GLY A 23 10.93 12.17 -6.10
CA GLY A 23 11.96 11.75 -5.14
C GLY A 23 11.95 10.25 -4.80
N VAL A 24 12.44 9.92 -3.60
CA VAL A 24 12.54 8.54 -3.11
C VAL A 24 11.19 8.11 -2.54
N VAL A 25 10.56 7.12 -3.18
CA VAL A 25 9.33 6.49 -2.71
C VAL A 25 9.65 5.25 -1.88
N ARG A 26 9.03 5.15 -0.71
CA ARG A 26 9.08 3.97 0.17
C ARG A 26 7.72 3.29 0.22
N VAL A 27 7.67 2.03 -0.19
CA VAL A 27 6.51 1.16 0.04
C VAL A 27 6.51 0.73 1.50
N LEU A 28 5.42 1.01 2.21
CA LEU A 28 5.26 0.70 3.63
C LEU A 28 4.57 -0.65 3.84
N THR A 29 3.51 -0.91 3.07
CA THR A 29 2.79 -2.17 3.07
C THR A 29 2.10 -2.39 1.74
N SER A 30 1.75 -3.64 1.45
CA SER A 30 1.00 -4.07 0.27
C SER A 30 -0.10 -5.02 0.70
N SER A 31 -1.32 -4.82 0.22
CA SER A 31 -2.44 -5.73 0.44
C SER A 31 -2.14 -7.11 -0.15
N GLN A 32 -2.69 -8.13 0.46
CA GLN A 32 -2.59 -9.52 0.01
C GLN A 32 -4.00 -10.08 -0.22
N ASP A 33 -4.07 -11.22 -0.92
CA ASP A 33 -5.28 -12.02 -1.11
C ASP A 33 -6.50 -11.21 -1.61
N PRO A 34 -6.37 -10.50 -2.74
CA PRO A 34 -7.51 -9.81 -3.35
C PRO A 34 -8.60 -10.82 -3.75
N PRO A 35 -9.90 -10.44 -3.72
CA PRO A 35 -10.97 -11.29 -4.24
C PRO A 35 -10.72 -11.63 -5.72
N GLN A 36 -11.10 -12.84 -6.15
CA GLN A 36 -10.91 -13.32 -7.53
C GLN A 36 -11.65 -12.48 -8.59
N SER A 37 -12.58 -11.61 -8.18
CA SER A 37 -13.27 -10.67 -9.07
C SER A 37 -12.40 -9.48 -9.49
N PHE A 38 -11.22 -9.29 -8.89
CA PHE A 38 -10.31 -8.20 -9.23
C PHE A 38 -9.35 -8.63 -10.34
N GLY A 39 -9.07 -7.74 -11.28
CA GLY A 39 -8.15 -7.96 -12.38
C GLY A 39 -7.25 -6.76 -12.64
N VAL A 40 -6.25 -6.95 -13.50
CA VAL A 40 -5.32 -5.90 -13.91
C VAL A 40 -5.98 -4.97 -14.93
N VAL A 41 -5.76 -3.66 -14.77
CA VAL A 41 -6.24 -2.65 -15.71
C VAL A 41 -5.55 -2.83 -17.06
N ARG A 42 -6.29 -2.62 -18.17
CA ARG A 42 -5.77 -2.82 -19.53
C ARG A 42 -4.57 -1.92 -19.86
N ASP A 43 -4.50 -0.73 -19.29
CA ASP A 43 -3.35 0.18 -19.45
C ASP A 43 -2.04 -0.38 -18.86
N GLU A 44 -2.13 -1.34 -17.95
CA GLU A 44 -0.98 -2.06 -17.38
C GLU A 44 -0.66 -3.36 -18.14
N MET A 45 -1.42 -3.69 -19.19
CA MET A 45 -1.26 -4.89 -20.01
C MET A 45 -0.71 -4.55 -21.40
N LEU A 46 0.40 -5.20 -21.79
CA LEU A 46 0.94 -5.15 -23.15
C LEU A 46 0.20 -6.11 -24.08
N THR A 47 -0.15 -7.29 -23.58
CA THR A 47 -0.96 -8.31 -24.25
C THR A 47 -1.86 -8.99 -23.21
N GLU A 48 -2.60 -10.03 -23.56
CA GLU A 48 -3.41 -10.78 -22.58
C GLU A 48 -2.58 -11.51 -21.51
N ALA A 49 -1.28 -11.72 -21.77
CA ALA A 49 -0.38 -12.45 -20.87
C ALA A 49 0.80 -11.60 -20.36
N LEU A 50 1.09 -10.46 -20.97
CA LEU A 50 2.25 -9.61 -20.65
C LEU A 50 1.81 -8.29 -20.05
N THR A 51 2.50 -7.85 -19.01
CA THR A 51 2.26 -6.57 -18.33
C THR A 51 3.36 -5.56 -18.67
N MET A 52 3.05 -4.26 -18.54
CA MET A 52 4.02 -3.17 -18.75
C MET A 52 5.23 -3.26 -17.83
N THR A 53 5.04 -3.81 -16.63
CA THR A 53 6.08 -3.95 -15.61
C THR A 53 6.91 -5.23 -15.75
N GLY A 54 6.45 -6.18 -16.57
CA GLY A 54 7.02 -7.54 -16.66
C GLY A 54 6.66 -8.45 -15.47
N GLU A 55 5.89 -7.97 -14.48
CA GLU A 55 5.34 -8.83 -13.43
C GLU A 55 4.17 -9.67 -13.95
N THR A 56 3.85 -10.78 -13.29
CA THR A 56 2.63 -11.53 -13.63
C THR A 56 1.38 -10.71 -13.28
N PRO A 57 0.26 -10.86 -14.02
CA PRO A 57 -0.97 -10.12 -13.73
C PRO A 57 -1.43 -10.26 -12.28
N ASP A 58 -1.38 -11.47 -11.71
CA ASP A 58 -1.77 -11.74 -10.32
C ASP A 58 -0.95 -10.92 -9.30
N ARG A 59 0.31 -10.62 -9.61
CA ARG A 59 1.14 -9.81 -8.73
C ARG A 59 0.73 -8.34 -8.77
N LEU A 60 0.17 -7.85 -9.87
CA LEU A 60 -0.26 -6.45 -10.01
C LEU A 60 -1.59 -6.16 -9.33
N VAL A 61 -2.40 -7.18 -9.02
CA VAL A 61 -3.66 -7.02 -8.29
C VAL A 61 -3.38 -6.80 -6.80
N ARG A 62 -2.99 -5.58 -6.44
CA ARG A 62 -2.66 -5.18 -5.06
C ARG A 62 -2.86 -3.68 -4.85
N ALA A 63 -3.16 -3.28 -3.62
CA ALA A 63 -3.06 -1.91 -3.15
C ALA A 63 -1.78 -1.75 -2.31
N SER A 64 -1.06 -0.65 -2.50
CA SER A 64 0.16 -0.35 -1.73
C SER A 64 0.03 0.97 -0.98
N MET A 65 0.50 1.00 0.27
CA MET A 65 0.68 2.24 1.04
C MET A 65 2.10 2.74 0.84
N VAL A 66 2.25 4.02 0.50
CA VAL A 66 3.54 4.61 0.20
C VAL A 66 3.76 5.91 0.94
N HIS A 67 5.03 6.19 1.22
CA HIS A 67 5.52 7.46 1.72
C HIS A 67 6.62 7.95 0.79
N ALA A 68 6.59 9.23 0.42
CA ALA A 68 7.60 9.87 -0.39
C ALA A 68 8.01 11.21 0.21
N GLN A 69 9.26 11.60 0.02
CA GLN A 69 9.75 12.91 0.41
C GLN A 69 9.94 13.77 -0.83
N THR A 70 9.42 15.00 -0.78
CA THR A 70 9.61 15.95 -1.87
C THR A 70 10.99 16.60 -1.77
N PRO A 71 11.58 17.03 -2.90
CA PRO A 71 12.85 17.77 -2.87
C PRO A 71 12.82 19.03 -2.00
N ALA A 72 11.64 19.65 -1.85
CA ALA A 72 11.43 20.82 -1.00
C ALA A 72 11.23 20.49 0.50
N GLY A 73 11.49 19.25 0.92
CA GLY A 73 11.42 18.82 2.33
C GLY A 73 10.01 18.43 2.82
N GLY A 74 9.02 18.43 1.92
CA GLY A 74 7.65 17.97 2.18
C GLY A 74 7.56 16.44 2.26
N ASN A 75 6.48 15.96 2.86
CA ASN A 75 6.17 14.53 2.94
C ASN A 75 4.84 14.27 2.22
N ILE A 76 4.81 13.26 1.38
CA ILE A 76 3.61 12.77 0.70
C ILE A 76 3.30 11.39 1.24
N PHE A 77 2.04 11.17 1.61
CA PHE A 77 1.55 9.88 2.06
C PHE A 77 0.37 9.45 1.20
N SER A 78 0.38 8.22 0.69
CA SER A 78 -0.74 7.64 -0.05
C SER A 78 -1.12 6.28 0.53
N THR A 79 -2.42 6.10 0.78
CA THR A 79 -2.97 4.90 1.40
C THR A 79 -3.12 3.75 0.41
N GLY A 80 -3.53 4.01 -0.84
CA GLY A 80 -3.73 2.99 -1.86
C GLY A 80 -5.19 2.53 -2.04
N PRO A 81 -5.81 1.82 -1.07
CA PRO A 81 -7.14 1.24 -1.27
C PRO A 81 -8.28 2.21 -0.94
N ILE A 82 -9.34 2.18 -1.75
CA ILE A 82 -10.57 2.99 -1.54
C ILE A 82 -11.27 2.67 -0.21
N THR A 83 -11.16 1.43 0.26
CA THR A 83 -11.79 0.96 1.51
C THR A 83 -11.02 1.39 2.78
N PHE A 84 -9.90 2.10 2.64
CA PHE A 84 -9.09 2.57 3.76
C PHE A 84 -9.92 3.37 4.78
N CYS A 85 -10.70 4.36 4.30
CA CYS A 85 -11.52 5.20 5.18
C CYS A 85 -12.62 4.40 5.89
N GLY A 86 -13.20 3.39 5.22
CA GLY A 86 -14.18 2.49 5.83
C GLY A 86 -13.60 1.63 6.96
N SER A 87 -12.28 1.40 6.93
CA SER A 87 -11.57 0.60 7.94
C SER A 87 -11.14 1.40 9.18
N LEU A 88 -11.44 2.71 9.23
CA LEU A 88 -11.11 3.58 10.37
C LEU A 88 -12.02 3.32 11.57
N ALA A 89 -13.28 3.00 11.33
CA ALA A 89 -14.21 2.60 12.38
C ALA A 89 -14.25 1.07 12.46
N ASN A 90 -14.09 0.51 13.64
CA ASN A 90 -14.11 -0.95 13.86
C ASN A 90 -15.42 -1.43 14.51
N GLY A 91 -16.47 -0.62 14.47
CA GLY A 91 -17.76 -0.88 15.12
C GLY A 91 -17.79 -0.61 16.62
N ARG A 92 -16.64 -0.38 17.27
CA ARG A 92 -16.53 0.06 18.68
C ARG A 92 -16.00 1.49 18.82
N GLY A 93 -15.37 2.02 17.78
CA GLY A 93 -14.82 3.36 17.74
C GLY A 93 -13.71 3.50 16.70
N PHE A 94 -12.79 4.45 16.94
CA PHE A 94 -11.64 4.76 16.08
C PHE A 94 -10.30 4.35 16.72
N ASP A 95 -10.25 3.18 17.35
CA ASP A 95 -9.08 2.64 18.06
C ASP A 95 -8.38 1.48 17.33
N GLY A 96 -8.77 1.23 16.07
CA GLY A 96 -8.21 0.18 15.23
C GLY A 96 -6.76 0.46 14.77
N THR A 97 -6.14 -0.55 14.16
CA THR A 97 -4.77 -0.42 13.60
C THR A 97 -4.71 0.63 12.49
N VAL A 98 -5.74 0.72 11.63
CA VAL A 98 -5.80 1.71 10.55
C VAL A 98 -5.92 3.13 11.12
N SER A 99 -6.75 3.31 12.15
CA SER A 99 -6.96 4.60 12.84
C SER A 99 -5.69 5.08 13.52
N ARG A 100 -5.01 4.20 14.29
CA ARG A 100 -3.71 4.51 14.91
C ARG A 100 -2.62 4.79 13.89
N PHE A 101 -2.63 4.06 12.77
CA PHE A 101 -1.69 4.30 11.68
C PHE A 101 -1.88 5.69 11.06
N LEU A 102 -3.13 6.08 10.75
CA LEU A 102 -3.43 7.41 10.26
C LEU A 102 -3.06 8.50 11.27
N GLU A 103 -3.32 8.28 12.56
CA GLU A 103 -2.91 9.19 13.63
C GLU A 103 -1.39 9.42 13.62
N ASN A 104 -0.60 8.36 13.52
CA ASN A 104 0.87 8.46 13.44
C ASN A 104 1.33 9.26 12.22
N VAL A 105 0.69 9.04 11.06
CA VAL A 105 0.99 9.81 9.85
C VAL A 105 0.69 11.29 10.06
N VAL A 106 -0.50 11.63 10.56
CA VAL A 106 -0.90 13.02 10.79
C VAL A 106 -0.01 13.70 11.82
N ARG A 107 0.35 13.02 12.91
CA ARG A 107 1.30 13.54 13.90
C ARG A 107 2.68 13.78 13.29
N GLY A 108 3.17 12.86 12.46
CA GLY A 108 4.44 13.00 11.76
C GLY A 108 4.45 14.14 10.72
N LEU A 109 3.29 14.46 10.13
CA LEU A 109 3.13 15.60 9.23
C LEU A 109 3.03 16.93 9.98
N ARG A 110 2.41 16.96 11.16
CA ARG A 110 2.24 18.17 11.99
C ARG A 110 3.45 18.53 12.85
N GLY A 111 4.29 17.56 13.20
CA GLY A 111 5.46 17.74 14.07
C GLY A 111 6.72 18.24 13.37
N LYS A 112 6.58 18.83 12.18
CA LYS A 112 7.62 19.55 11.45
C LYS A 112 7.32 21.05 11.49
#